data_AF-A0A7Y3JHY0-F1
#
_entry.id   AF-A0A7Y3JHY0-F1
#
_cell.length_a   1.000
_cell.length_b   1.000
_cell.length_c   1.000
_cell.angle_alpha   90.00
_cell.angle_beta   90.00
_cell.angle_gamma   90.00
#
_symmetry.space_group_name_H-M   'P 1'
#
loop_
_entity.id
_entity.type
_entity.pdbx_description
1 polymer ?
#
loop_
_entity_poly.entity_id
_entity_poly.type
_entity_poly.pdbx_seq_one_letter_code
_entity_poly.pdbx_strand_id
1 'polypeptide(L)'
;TPSVHDTSTLRQWWSEERDRRGFLNALGLGTENDGELTPELAQRLLSALMNAGSRLCLVPLQDWFLLDSELLSDDPSLERVNLPGTVGPENWSYRMKPFLEDLARNEPFIGRLQEISRVRRVKTTA
;
A
#
# COMPACT_ATOMS: atom_id res chain seq x y z
N THR A 1 -0.33 -6.32 -8.03
CA THR A 1 -0.88 -5.12 -7.38
C THR A 1 -1.47 -5.55 -6.05
N PRO A 2 -1.31 -4.78 -4.96
CA PRO A 2 -1.98 -5.06 -3.69
C PRO A 2 -3.49 -4.76 -3.72
N SER A 3 -3.92 -3.75 -4.47
CA SER A 3 -5.30 -3.27 -4.52
C SER A 3 -5.60 -2.56 -5.84
N VAL A 4 -6.88 -2.34 -6.15
CA VAL A 4 -7.34 -1.55 -7.29
C VAL A 4 -8.41 -0.54 -6.83
N HIS A 5 -8.86 0.33 -7.74
CA HIS A 5 -9.86 1.35 -7.40
C HIS A 5 -11.19 0.77 -6.89
N ASP A 6 -11.56 -0.44 -7.34
CA ASP A 6 -12.78 -1.14 -6.92
C ASP A 6 -12.64 -1.96 -5.63
N THR A 7 -11.44 -2.07 -5.05
CA THR A 7 -11.22 -2.82 -3.80
C THR A 7 -10.99 -1.87 -2.62
N SER A 8 -10.96 -2.40 -1.39
CA SER A 8 -10.36 -1.67 -0.27
C SER A 8 -8.90 -1.35 -0.56
N THR A 9 -8.37 -0.32 0.12
CA THR A 9 -6.93 -0.15 0.26
C THR A 9 -6.34 -1.34 1.04
N LEU A 10 -5.03 -1.54 0.93
CA LEU A 10 -4.34 -2.55 1.73
C LEU A 10 -4.54 -2.30 3.22
N ARG A 11 -4.60 -1.02 3.65
CA ARG A 11 -4.85 -0.63 5.04
C ARG A 11 -6.21 -1.09 5.55
N GLN A 12 -7.27 -0.74 4.83
CA GLN A 12 -8.62 -1.11 5.24
C GLN A 12 -8.78 -2.64 5.22
N TRP A 13 -8.36 -3.29 4.12
CA TRP A 13 -8.39 -4.75 4.02
C TRP A 13 -7.65 -5.40 5.19
N TRP A 14 -6.47 -4.90 5.54
CA TRP A 14 -5.70 -5.44 6.66
C TRP A 14 -6.50 -5.38 7.96
N SER A 15 -7.14 -4.24 8.27
CA SER A 15 -7.92 -4.10 9.50
C SER A 15 -9.13 -5.04 9.58
N GLU A 16 -9.73 -5.38 8.45
CA GLU A 16 -10.96 -6.18 8.35
C GLU A 16 -10.71 -7.69 8.13
N GLU A 17 -9.55 -8.04 7.57
CA GLU A 17 -9.20 -9.42 7.22
C GLU A 17 -8.97 -10.28 8.47
N ARG A 18 -9.57 -11.49 8.46
CA ARG A 18 -9.49 -12.46 9.55
C ARG A 18 -8.28 -13.39 9.41
N ASP A 19 -7.82 -13.67 8.19
CA ASP A 19 -6.64 -14.50 7.94
C ASP A 19 -5.47 -13.74 7.30
N ARG A 20 -4.90 -12.80 8.06
CA ARG A 20 -3.68 -12.08 7.69
C ARG A 20 -2.45 -12.99 7.61
N ARG A 21 -2.43 -14.07 8.40
CA ARG A 21 -1.31 -15.02 8.46
C ARG A 21 -1.15 -15.78 7.16
N GLY A 22 -2.26 -16.19 6.54
CA GLY A 22 -2.24 -16.80 5.20
C GLY A 22 -1.58 -15.88 4.17
N PHE A 23 -1.91 -14.59 4.19
CA PHE A 23 -1.31 -13.60 3.29
C PHE A 23 0.18 -13.38 3.56
N LEU A 24 0.59 -13.23 4.82
CA LEU A 24 2.01 -13.10 5.18
C LEU A 24 2.82 -14.33 4.77
N ASN A 25 2.26 -15.53 4.98
CA ASN A 25 2.88 -16.78 4.58
C ASN A 25 3.03 -16.88 3.05
N ALA A 26 2.01 -16.47 2.29
CA ALA A 26 2.07 -16.43 0.82
C ALA A 26 3.14 -15.46 0.30
N LEU A 27 3.46 -14.41 1.06
CA LEU A 27 4.55 -13.48 0.78
C LEU A 27 5.92 -13.93 1.31
N GLY A 28 6.00 -15.08 2.00
CA GLY A 28 7.24 -15.58 2.60
C GLY A 28 7.73 -14.75 3.78
N LEU A 29 6.83 -14.05 4.49
CA LEU A 29 7.17 -13.12 5.58
C LEU A 29 7.02 -13.72 6.99
N GLY A 30 6.73 -15.02 7.10
CA GLY A 30 6.39 -15.68 8.36
C GLY A 30 4.95 -15.37 8.82
N THR A 31 4.53 -15.85 9.98
CA THR A 31 3.13 -15.67 10.47
C THR A 31 3.03 -14.94 11.81
N GLU A 32 4.16 -14.59 12.38
CA GLU A 32 4.32 -14.10 13.76
C GLU A 32 4.02 -12.60 13.94
N ASN A 33 3.81 -11.83 12.86
CA ASN A 33 3.59 -10.38 12.91
C ASN A 33 2.32 -9.98 12.15
N ASP A 34 1.15 -10.48 12.56
CA ASP A 34 -0.17 -10.20 11.95
C ASP A 34 -0.99 -9.11 12.69
N GLY A 35 -0.31 -8.32 13.53
CA GLY A 35 -0.87 -7.23 14.31
C GLY A 35 -1.26 -5.99 13.48
N GLU A 36 -1.15 -4.81 14.08
CA GLU A 36 -1.43 -3.54 13.40
C GLU A 36 -0.51 -3.35 12.18
N LEU A 37 -1.04 -2.74 11.12
CA LEU A 37 -0.27 -2.41 9.93
C LEU A 37 0.60 -1.17 10.16
N THR A 38 1.74 -1.37 10.80
CA THR A 38 2.74 -0.31 11.00
C THR A 38 3.47 0.01 9.69
N PRO A 39 4.12 1.19 9.57
CA PRO A 39 4.95 1.50 8.41
C PRO A 39 6.04 0.47 8.11
N GLU A 40 6.61 -0.16 9.14
CA GLU A 40 7.62 -1.20 9.00
C GLU A 40 7.02 -2.49 8.42
N LEU A 41 5.83 -2.88 8.88
CA LEU A 41 5.12 -4.02 8.31
C LEU A 41 4.70 -3.73 6.87
N ALA A 42 4.17 -2.53 6.60
CA ALA A 42 3.83 -2.10 5.24
C ALA A 42 5.05 -2.14 4.31
N GLN A 43 6.21 -1.66 4.75
CA GLN A 43 7.46 -1.75 3.99
C GLN A 43 7.83 -3.20 3.66
N ARG A 44 7.67 -4.14 4.60
CA ARG A 44 7.90 -5.57 4.36
C ARG A 44 6.91 -6.15 3.33
N LEU A 45 5.62 -5.85 3.47
CA LEU A 45 4.57 -6.30 2.55
C LEU A 45 4.82 -5.79 1.12
N LEU A 46 5.04 -4.48 0.98
CA LEU A 46 5.30 -3.83 -0.30
C LEU A 46 6.61 -4.31 -0.93
N SER A 47 7.65 -4.57 -0.12
CA SER A 47 8.90 -5.17 -0.59
C SER A 47 8.70 -6.58 -1.13
N ALA A 48 7.90 -7.42 -0.47
CA ALA A 48 7.59 -8.76 -0.95
C ALA A 48 6.79 -8.72 -2.27
N LEU A 49 5.77 -7.87 -2.35
CA LEU A 49 5.00 -7.64 -3.58
C LEU A 49 5.88 -7.11 -4.72
N MET A 50 6.78 -6.17 -4.42
CA MET A 50 7.77 -5.65 -5.37
C MET A 50 8.85 -6.68 -5.72
N ASN A 51 8.99 -7.78 -4.99
CA ASN A 51 9.90 -8.87 -5.35
C ASN A 51 9.23 -10.01 -6.13
N ALA A 52 7.90 -10.05 -6.22
CA ALA A 52 7.16 -11.07 -6.96
C ALA A 52 7.60 -11.20 -8.43
N GLY A 53 7.46 -12.39 -9.03
CA GLY A 53 7.94 -12.70 -10.39
C GLY A 53 7.25 -11.95 -11.55
N SER A 54 6.19 -11.18 -11.28
CA SER A 54 5.47 -10.41 -12.30
C SER A 54 6.37 -9.37 -12.98
N ARG A 55 6.19 -9.17 -14.30
CA ARG A 55 6.91 -8.14 -15.06
C ARG A 55 6.54 -6.73 -14.61
N LEU A 56 5.28 -6.52 -14.24
CA LEU A 56 4.77 -5.25 -13.74
C LEU A 56 4.23 -5.41 -12.32
N CYS A 57 4.56 -4.45 -11.47
CA CYS A 57 3.95 -4.28 -10.15
C CYS A 57 3.42 -2.85 -10.07
N LEU A 58 2.10 -2.71 -10.13
CA LEU A 58 1.41 -1.43 -9.99
C LEU A 58 0.82 -1.35 -8.59
N VAL A 59 1.14 -0.29 -7.85
CA VAL A 59 0.69 -0.08 -6.47
C VAL A 59 -0.05 1.25 -6.46
N PRO A 60 -1.33 1.29 -6.04
CA PRO A 60 -2.06 2.55 -5.90
C PRO A 60 -1.36 3.50 -4.92
N LEU A 61 -1.52 4.80 -5.13
CA LEU A 61 -0.83 5.80 -4.32
C LEU A 61 -1.18 5.71 -2.83
N GLN A 62 -2.43 5.37 -2.51
CA GLN A 62 -2.88 5.20 -1.12
C GLN A 62 -2.08 4.14 -0.36
N ASP A 63 -1.74 3.03 -1.03
CA ASP A 63 -0.97 1.95 -0.40
C ASP A 63 0.51 2.33 -0.22
N TRP A 64 1.03 3.27 -1.01
CA TRP A 64 2.37 3.82 -0.77
C TRP A 64 2.40 4.66 0.51
N PHE A 65 1.34 5.42 0.81
CA PHE A 65 1.27 6.25 2.02
C PHE A 65 1.32 5.44 3.33
N LEU A 66 1.12 4.12 3.29
CA LEU A 66 1.35 3.25 4.44
C LEU A 66 2.79 3.33 4.97
N LEU A 67 3.74 3.75 4.14
CA LEU A 67 5.13 3.96 4.54
C LEU A 67 5.34 5.19 5.41
N ASP A 68 4.33 6.03 5.62
CA ASP A 68 4.40 7.22 6.45
C ASP A 68 3.03 7.53 7.06
N SER A 69 2.88 7.26 8.36
CA SER A 69 1.60 7.42 9.06
C SER A 69 1.06 8.85 9.03
N GLU A 70 1.91 9.86 8.81
CA GLU A 70 1.45 11.25 8.72
C GLU A 70 0.66 11.54 7.43
N LEU A 71 0.90 10.75 6.37
CA LEU A 71 0.24 10.86 5.07
C LEU A 71 -1.14 10.18 5.04
N LEU A 72 -1.45 9.38 6.07
CA LEU A 72 -2.68 8.63 6.16
C LEU A 72 -3.86 9.48 6.64
N SER A 73 -5.07 9.08 6.25
CA SER A 73 -6.30 9.62 6.81
C SER A 73 -6.55 9.04 8.21
N ASP A 74 -7.32 9.74 9.04
CA ASP A 74 -7.68 9.26 10.37
C ASP A 74 -8.53 7.99 10.31
N ASP A 75 -9.45 7.90 9.33
CA ASP A 75 -10.27 6.73 9.06
C ASP A 75 -9.82 6.06 7.74
N PRO A 76 -9.42 4.76 7.76
CA PRO A 76 -9.06 4.00 6.57
C PRO A 76 -10.17 3.95 5.50
N SER A 77 -11.45 4.00 5.89
CA SER A 77 -12.57 3.95 4.96
C SER A 77 -12.62 5.16 4.02
N LEU A 78 -12.09 6.30 4.46
CA LEU A 78 -11.98 7.53 3.68
C LEU A 78 -10.89 7.47 2.61
N GLU A 79 -10.04 6.45 2.61
CA GLU A 79 -8.96 6.28 1.63
C GLU A 79 -9.43 5.56 0.36
N ARG A 80 -10.65 4.98 0.38
CA ARG A 80 -11.25 4.35 -0.78
C ARG A 80 -11.63 5.39 -1.83
N VAL A 81 -11.33 5.08 -3.09
CA VAL A 81 -11.82 5.89 -4.21
C VAL A 81 -13.18 5.40 -4.71
N ASN A 82 -13.50 4.11 -4.59
CA ASN A 82 -14.78 3.56 -5.01
C ASN A 82 -15.24 2.41 -4.10
N LEU A 83 -16.55 2.29 -3.94
CA LEU A 83 -17.22 1.14 -3.34
C LEU A 83 -18.19 0.53 -4.37
N PRO A 84 -17.84 -0.63 -4.97
CA PRO A 84 -18.70 -1.26 -5.96
C PRO A 84 -20.10 -1.56 -5.43
N GLY A 85 -21.11 -1.38 -6.27
CA GLY A 85 -22.50 -1.61 -5.90
C GLY A 85 -23.17 -0.47 -5.13
N THR A 86 -22.47 0.65 -4.90
CA THR A 86 -23.07 1.88 -4.36
C THR A 86 -23.07 3.01 -5.38
N VAL A 87 -23.99 3.96 -5.19
CA VAL A 87 -24.04 5.22 -5.94
C VAL A 87 -24.17 6.34 -4.91
N GLY A 88 -23.18 7.23 -4.87
CA GLY A 88 -23.15 8.30 -3.88
C GLY A 88 -21.96 9.25 -4.09
N PRO A 89 -21.98 10.42 -3.44
CA PRO A 89 -20.94 11.44 -3.55
C PRO A 89 -19.57 11.00 -3.00
N GLU A 90 -19.52 9.94 -2.20
CA GLU A 90 -18.31 9.32 -1.68
C GLU A 90 -17.50 8.58 -2.76
N ASN A 91 -18.15 8.08 -3.81
CA ASN A 91 -17.44 7.43 -4.91
C ASN A 91 -16.77 8.50 -5.78
N TRP A 92 -15.52 8.24 -6.15
CA TRP A 92 -14.66 9.08 -7.01
C TRP A 92 -14.33 10.46 -6.43
N SER A 93 -14.51 10.66 -5.12
CA SER A 93 -14.23 11.94 -4.45
C SER A 93 -12.99 11.93 -3.55
N TYR A 94 -12.31 10.78 -3.39
CA TYR A 94 -11.06 10.68 -2.65
C TYR A 94 -10.02 11.69 -3.15
N ARG A 95 -9.37 12.37 -2.20
CA ARG A 95 -8.19 13.18 -2.42
C ARG A 95 -7.13 12.80 -1.40
N MET A 96 -5.89 12.71 -1.86
CA MET A 96 -4.74 12.51 -0.97
C MET A 96 -4.64 13.68 0.03
N LYS A 97 -4.29 13.34 1.27
CA LYS A 97 -4.07 14.31 2.36
C LYS A 97 -2.94 15.31 2.08
N PRO A 98 -1.74 14.88 1.61
CA PRO A 98 -0.66 15.83 1.33
C PRO A 98 -0.88 16.60 0.02
N PHE A 99 -0.35 17.82 -0.06
CA PHE A 99 -0.14 18.48 -1.35
C PHE A 99 0.99 17.78 -2.10
N LEU A 100 0.95 17.87 -3.44
CA LEU A 100 1.94 17.21 -4.29
C LEU A 100 3.35 17.79 -4.06
N GLU A 101 3.44 19.09 -3.81
CA GLU A 101 4.67 19.84 -3.57
C GLU A 101 5.34 19.41 -2.26
N ASP A 102 4.54 19.16 -1.21
CA ASP A 102 5.04 18.65 0.07
C ASP A 102 5.51 17.21 -0.08
N LEU A 103 4.75 16.38 -0.81
CA LEU A 103 5.13 15.00 -1.09
C LEU A 103 6.45 14.92 -1.87
N ALA A 104 6.65 15.82 -2.84
CA ALA A 104 7.88 15.90 -3.62
C ALA A 104 9.11 16.35 -2.81
N ARG A 105 8.91 16.91 -1.61
CA ARG A 105 9.96 17.34 -0.67
C ARG A 105 10.12 16.40 0.53
N ASN A 106 9.25 15.39 0.67
CA ASN A 106 9.33 14.41 1.75
C ASN A 106 10.44 13.38 1.47
N GLU A 107 11.69 13.76 1.74
CA GLU A 107 12.88 12.93 1.53
C GLU A 107 12.82 11.57 2.26
N PRO A 108 12.36 11.47 3.54
CA PRO A 108 12.19 10.17 4.19
C PRO A 108 11.26 9.22 3.42
N PHE A 109 10.10 9.72 2.99
CA PHE A 109 9.13 8.94 2.23
C PHE A 109 9.70 8.52 0.87
N ILE A 110 10.29 9.45 0.13
CA ILE A 110 10.94 9.19 -1.17
C ILE A 110 12.05 8.15 -1.03
N GLY A 111 12.86 8.22 0.04
CA GLY A 111 13.90 7.24 0.34
C GLY A 111 13.34 5.83 0.50
N ARG A 112 12.25 5.65 1.25
CA ARG A 112 11.58 4.34 1.41
C ARG A 112 11.04 3.81 0.07
N LEU A 113 10.44 4.66 -0.75
CA LEU A 113 9.98 4.28 -2.10
C LEU A 113 11.13 3.81 -2.99
N GLN A 114 12.25 4.52 -2.98
CA GLN A 114 13.44 4.17 -3.76
C GLN A 114 14.04 2.85 -3.30
N GLU A 115 14.11 2.61 -1.99
CA GLU A 115 14.59 1.36 -1.42
C GLU A 115 13.76 0.17 -1.92
N ILE A 116 12.43 0.24 -1.80
CA ILE A 116 11.51 -0.82 -2.21
C ILE A 116 11.59 -1.06 -3.72
N SER A 117 11.57 0.01 -4.54
CA SER A 117 11.53 -0.10 -6.00
C SER A 117 12.86 -0.53 -6.63
N ARG A 118 13.99 -0.35 -5.95
CA ARG A 118 15.34 -0.68 -6.47
C ARG A 118 15.47 -2.15 -6.89
N VAL A 119 14.78 -3.07 -6.22
CA VAL A 119 14.82 -4.51 -6.51
C VAL A 119 14.38 -4.86 -7.94
N ARG A 120 13.58 -4.00 -8.58
CA ARG A 120 13.13 -4.20 -9.97
C ARG A 120 14.16 -3.77 -11.00
N ARG A 121 15.05 -2.81 -10.69
CA ARG A 121 16.10 -2.34 -11.63
C ARG A 121 17.11 -3.45 -11.94
N VAL A 122 17.38 -4.31 -10.96
CA VAL A 122 18.35 -5.42 -11.08
C VAL A 122 17.82 -6.56 -11.97
N LYS A 123 16.50 -6.74 -12.05
CA LYS A 123 15.88 -7.86 -12.77
C LYS A 123 15.71 -7.64 -14.28
N THR A 124 15.85 -6.41 -14.76
CA THR A 124 15.63 -6.07 -16.19
C THR A 124 16.88 -6.31 -17.06
N THR A 125 18.04 -6.56 -16.45
CA THR A 125 19.34 -6.77 -17.12
C THR A 125 19.70 -8.24 -17.35
N ALA A 126 18.78 -9.18 -17.16
CA ALA A 126 18.99 -10.61 -17.40
C ALA A 126 18.20 -11.09 -18.64
#